data_AF-A0AAV4ILZ1-F1
#
_entry.id   AF-A0AAV4ILZ1-F1
#
_cell.length_a   1.000
_cell.length_b   1.000
_cell.length_c   1.000
_cell.angle_alpha   90.00
_cell.angle_beta   90.00
_cell.angle_gamma   90.00
#
_symmetry.space_group_name_H-M   'P 1'
#
loop_
_entity.id
_entity.type
_entity.pdbx_description
1 polymer ?
#
loop_
_entity_poly.entity_id
_entity_poly.type
_entity_poly.pdbx_seq_one_letter_code
_entity_poly.pdbx_strand_id
1 'polypeptide(L)'
;MREVGIHGRLYQWVKYFLVNRMIQTKMNNGISSKLIQEEGLPQGSSLSCTLFLIFINDLPDVVQAEKDLYADDLVMWHTKKHPGISARLLNEDLDRLQNYCDKWKLKINSSKTVYSVFTISHIVAKKNFRLSLRGTSLKKEAIPTYLGLKLDRQLALKEHIQDLRGRANKRLQLVKRLASTSWGADKNTLRQLYIGYVRSLMEYNIALQSISSKTNKDLLDRVQSQAVHFISGGMRCTPTAACEIHTNIEPLGLRRDAAVMNMVERYKRNDKSHPNRQLIDTWKPNKNR
;
A
#
# COMPACT_ATOMS: atom_id res chain seq x y z
N MET A 1 6.67 -7.66 -25.48
CA MET A 1 7.37 -8.98 -25.43
C MET A 1 8.57 -9.07 -26.37
N ARG A 2 8.39 -8.92 -27.69
CA ARG A 2 9.54 -8.93 -28.62
C ARG A 2 10.51 -7.77 -28.35
N GLU A 3 9.98 -6.58 -28.07
CA GLU A 3 10.77 -5.39 -27.71
C GLU A 3 11.59 -5.56 -26.42
N VAL A 4 11.13 -6.40 -25.49
CA VAL A 4 11.88 -6.74 -24.26
C VAL A 4 12.78 -7.96 -24.43
N GLY A 5 13.06 -8.37 -25.67
CA GLY A 5 13.99 -9.46 -26.00
C GLY A 5 13.41 -10.87 -25.91
N ILE A 6 12.10 -11.04 -25.70
CA ILE A 6 11.48 -12.38 -25.62
C ILE A 6 11.15 -12.88 -27.02
N HIS A 7 11.90 -13.89 -27.48
CA HIS A 7 11.79 -14.49 -28.81
C HIS A 7 11.77 -16.03 -28.78
N GLY A 8 11.66 -16.63 -29.97
CA GLY A 8 11.79 -18.08 -30.18
C GLY A 8 10.74 -18.92 -29.45
N ARG A 9 11.18 -20.05 -28.88
CA ARG A 9 10.31 -21.04 -28.22
C ARG A 9 9.54 -20.45 -27.05
N LEU A 10 10.17 -19.59 -26.25
CA LEU A 10 9.51 -18.96 -25.11
C LEU A 10 8.36 -18.04 -25.54
N TYR A 11 8.60 -17.19 -26.56
CA TYR A 11 7.55 -16.36 -27.14
C TYR A 11 6.38 -17.21 -27.65
N GLN A 12 6.69 -18.29 -28.36
CA GLN A 12 5.67 -19.17 -28.92
C GLN A 12 4.86 -19.88 -27.82
N TRP A 13 5.52 -20.32 -26.75
CA TRP A 13 4.84 -20.90 -25.60
C TRP A 13 3.91 -19.89 -24.90
N VAL A 14 4.37 -18.66 -24.66
CA VAL A 14 3.52 -17.59 -24.09
C VAL A 14 2.35 -17.27 -25.03
N LYS A 15 2.56 -17.26 -26.35
CA LYS A 15 1.49 -17.08 -27.32
C LYS A 15 0.44 -18.19 -27.21
N TYR A 16 0.86 -19.46 -27.14
CA TYR A 16 -0.06 -20.58 -26.94
C TYR A 16 -0.77 -20.53 -25.57
N PHE A 17 -0.10 -20.02 -24.54
CA PHE A 17 -0.70 -19.81 -23.23
C PHE A 17 -1.84 -18.77 -23.27
N LEU A 18 -1.81 -17.81 -24.19
CA LEU A 18 -2.80 -16.72 -24.27
C LEU A 18 -3.94 -16.97 -25.26
N VAL A 19 -3.67 -17.68 -26.36
CA VAL A 19 -4.60 -17.86 -27.49
C VAL A 19 -5.50 -19.09 -27.29
N ASN A 20 -6.71 -19.05 -27.87
CA ASN A 20 -7.68 -20.16 -27.88
C ASN A 20 -8.07 -20.69 -26.50
N ARG A 21 -8.05 -19.81 -25.48
CA ARG A 21 -8.47 -20.16 -24.14
C ARG A 21 -9.99 -20.31 -24.10
N MET A 22 -10.46 -21.30 -23.36
CA MET A 22 -11.88 -21.51 -23.10
C MET A 22 -12.13 -21.51 -21.60
N ILE A 23 -13.22 -20.86 -21.17
CA ILE A 23 -13.70 -20.91 -19.80
C ILE A 23 -15.08 -21.56 -19.73
N GLN A 24 -15.38 -22.17 -18.60
CA GLN A 24 -16.66 -22.79 -18.31
C GLN A 24 -16.85 -22.75 -16.79
N THR A 25 -18.07 -22.47 -16.33
CA THR A 25 -18.39 -22.38 -14.91
C THR A 25 -19.12 -23.65 -14.48
N LYS A 26 -18.65 -24.28 -13.40
CA LYS A 26 -19.35 -25.40 -12.75
C LYS A 26 -20.02 -24.90 -11.47
N MET A 27 -21.31 -25.11 -11.35
CA MET A 27 -22.07 -24.84 -10.13
C MET A 27 -22.88 -26.09 -9.77
N ASN A 28 -22.56 -26.71 -8.64
CA ASN A 28 -23.08 -28.02 -8.24
C ASN A 28 -22.87 -29.06 -9.36
N ASN A 29 -23.97 -29.60 -9.90
CA ASN A 29 -23.98 -30.58 -10.98
C ASN A 29 -24.15 -29.94 -12.38
N GLY A 30 -24.35 -28.63 -12.46
CA GLY A 30 -24.48 -27.90 -13.71
C GLY A 30 -23.13 -27.42 -14.23
N ILE A 31 -22.93 -27.50 -15.54
CA ILE A 31 -21.76 -26.96 -16.24
C ILE A 31 -22.28 -26.02 -17.34
N SER A 32 -21.77 -24.78 -17.39
CA SER A 32 -22.16 -23.79 -18.42
C SER A 32 -21.72 -24.21 -19.83
N SER A 33 -22.08 -23.47 -20.88
CA SER A 33 -21.40 -23.63 -22.17
C SER A 33 -19.94 -23.15 -22.08
N LYS A 34 -19.09 -23.65 -22.98
CA LYS A 34 -17.71 -23.15 -23.14
C LYS A 34 -17.74 -21.78 -23.80
N LEU A 35 -17.04 -20.82 -23.22
CA LEU A 35 -16.84 -19.49 -23.78
C LEU A 35 -15.37 -19.33 -24.17
N ILE A 36 -15.10 -18.94 -25.42
CA ILE A 36 -13.74 -18.61 -25.86
C ILE A 36 -13.38 -17.23 -25.29
N GLN A 37 -12.21 -17.13 -24.65
CA GLN A 37 -11.64 -15.87 -24.19
C GLN A 37 -10.61 -15.36 -25.18
N GLU A 38 -10.99 -14.34 -25.94
CA GLU A 38 -10.10 -13.65 -26.88
C GLU A 38 -9.22 -12.61 -26.18
N GLU A 39 -9.67 -12.10 -25.03
CA GLU A 39 -9.01 -11.04 -24.27
C GLU A 39 -8.71 -11.45 -22.83
N GLY A 40 -7.77 -10.74 -22.20
CA GLY A 40 -7.39 -10.92 -20.81
C GLY A 40 -6.34 -12.00 -20.56
N LEU A 41 -5.87 -12.07 -19.32
CA LEU A 41 -4.91 -13.05 -18.84
C LEU A 41 -5.61 -14.08 -17.94
N PRO A 42 -5.15 -15.34 -17.89
CA PRO A 42 -5.72 -16.35 -17.01
C PRO A 42 -5.64 -15.94 -15.54
N GLN A 43 -6.78 -15.73 -14.88
CA GLN A 43 -6.81 -15.45 -13.45
C GLN A 43 -6.32 -16.67 -12.65
N GLY A 44 -5.45 -16.44 -11.66
CA GLY A 44 -4.86 -17.50 -10.84
C GLY A 44 -3.55 -18.09 -11.37
N SER A 45 -3.12 -17.73 -12.58
CA SER A 45 -1.78 -18.08 -13.07
C SER A 45 -0.73 -17.09 -12.55
N SER A 46 0.38 -17.61 -12.03
CA SER A 46 1.54 -16.81 -11.62
C SER A 46 2.16 -16.02 -12.78
N LEU A 47 2.06 -16.55 -14.00
CA LEU A 47 2.59 -15.91 -15.19
C LEU A 47 1.79 -14.66 -15.59
N SER A 48 0.48 -14.66 -15.35
CA SER A 48 -0.41 -13.55 -15.74
C SER A 48 0.02 -12.22 -15.13
N CYS A 49 0.42 -12.20 -13.85
CA CYS A 49 0.92 -10.97 -13.23
C CYS A 49 2.16 -10.42 -13.95
N THR A 50 3.09 -11.30 -14.32
CA THR A 50 4.31 -10.92 -15.03
C THR A 50 4.01 -10.40 -16.44
N LEU A 51 3.11 -11.08 -17.16
CA LEU A 51 2.70 -10.64 -18.51
C LEU A 51 1.97 -9.30 -18.48
N PHE A 52 1.17 -9.05 -17.45
CA PHE A 52 0.51 -7.75 -17.26
C PHE A 52 1.54 -6.64 -17.03
N LEU A 53 2.54 -6.86 -16.17
CA LEU A 53 3.60 -5.88 -15.95
C LEU A 53 4.40 -5.61 -17.23
N ILE A 54 4.72 -6.64 -18.02
CA ILE A 54 5.38 -6.47 -19.33
C ILE A 54 4.49 -5.67 -20.30
N PHE A 55 3.17 -5.86 -20.23
CA PHE A 55 2.21 -5.18 -21.10
C PHE A 55 2.12 -3.67 -20.84
N ILE A 56 2.21 -3.24 -19.57
CA ILE A 56 2.11 -1.83 -19.18
C ILE A 56 3.47 -1.17 -18.93
N ASN A 57 4.59 -1.85 -19.24
CA ASN A 57 5.92 -1.42 -18.83
C ASN A 57 6.35 -0.07 -19.42
N ASP A 58 5.79 0.31 -20.56
CA ASP A 58 6.02 1.59 -21.24
C ASP A 58 5.05 2.70 -20.79
N LEU A 59 4.01 2.38 -20.01
CA LEU A 59 3.03 3.35 -19.51
C LEU A 59 3.68 4.48 -18.71
N PRO A 60 4.64 4.24 -17.77
CA PRO A 60 5.25 5.30 -16.99
C PRO A 60 5.98 6.35 -17.84
N ASP A 61 6.51 5.96 -18.99
CA ASP A 61 7.27 6.86 -19.88
C ASP A 61 6.36 7.83 -20.65
N VAL A 62 5.06 7.52 -20.73
CA VAL A 62 4.06 8.36 -21.41
C VAL A 62 3.71 9.60 -20.59
N VAL A 63 3.76 9.50 -19.26
CA VAL A 63 3.40 10.59 -18.35
C VAL A 63 4.64 11.34 -17.86
N GLN A 64 4.53 12.67 -17.83
CA GLN A 64 5.61 13.59 -17.44
C GLN A 64 5.64 13.86 -15.93
N ALA A 65 4.53 13.61 -15.23
CA ALA A 65 4.46 13.65 -13.78
C ALA A 65 5.50 12.73 -13.12
N GLU A 66 5.80 13.01 -11.85
CA GLU A 66 6.33 11.98 -10.96
C GLU A 66 5.26 10.90 -10.79
N LYS A 67 5.65 9.64 -10.73
CA LYS A 67 4.71 8.51 -10.75
C LYS A 67 5.23 7.31 -10.00
N ASP A 68 4.30 6.49 -9.56
CA ASP A 68 4.54 5.16 -9.01
C ASP A 68 3.47 4.22 -9.55
N LEU A 69 3.89 3.01 -9.90
CA LEU A 69 3.03 2.00 -10.53
C LEU A 69 3.16 0.70 -9.75
N TYR A 70 2.04 0.25 -9.18
CA TYR A 70 1.95 -1.00 -8.46
C TYR A 70 0.81 -1.85 -9.02
N ALA A 71 1.15 -2.92 -9.75
CA ALA A 71 0.18 -3.68 -10.53
C ALA A 71 -0.66 -2.74 -11.41
N ASP A 72 -1.98 -2.67 -11.22
CA ASP A 72 -2.91 -1.79 -11.93
C ASP A 72 -3.08 -0.41 -11.28
N ASP A 73 -2.58 -0.21 -10.06
CA ASP A 73 -2.64 1.06 -9.34
C ASP A 73 -1.52 2.01 -9.82
N LEU A 74 -1.89 3.02 -10.61
CA LEU A 74 -1.03 4.15 -10.98
C LEU A 74 -1.32 5.36 -10.07
N VAL A 75 -0.28 5.93 -9.48
CA VAL A 75 -0.32 7.24 -8.85
C VAL A 75 0.63 8.17 -9.59
N MET A 76 0.17 9.40 -9.85
CA MET A 76 0.97 10.44 -10.50
C MET A 76 0.77 11.80 -9.81
N TRP A 77 1.83 12.59 -9.72
CA TRP A 77 1.80 13.88 -9.02
C TRP A 77 2.76 14.93 -9.60
N HIS A 78 2.40 16.19 -9.40
CA HIS A 78 3.23 17.36 -9.71
C HIS A 78 3.41 18.23 -8.47
N THR A 79 4.66 18.47 -8.07
CA THR A 79 4.99 19.38 -6.96
C THR A 79 5.35 20.76 -7.50
N LYS A 80 4.44 21.74 -7.37
CA LYS A 80 4.64 23.14 -7.78
C LYS A 80 4.20 24.11 -6.68
N LYS A 81 4.76 25.33 -6.67
CA LYS A 81 4.37 26.39 -5.73
C LYS A 81 2.90 26.79 -5.87
N HIS A 82 2.40 26.83 -7.11
CA HIS A 82 1.02 27.17 -7.41
C HIS A 82 0.24 25.91 -7.81
N PRO A 83 -0.81 25.53 -7.07
CA PRO A 83 -1.53 24.28 -7.29
C PRO A 83 -2.33 24.28 -8.61
N GLY A 84 -2.69 25.45 -9.14
CA GLY A 84 -3.31 25.56 -10.47
C GLY A 84 -2.38 25.10 -11.60
N ILE A 85 -1.06 25.28 -11.45
CA ILE A 85 -0.07 24.77 -12.40
C ILE A 85 -0.03 23.24 -12.32
N SER A 86 0.03 22.67 -11.11
CA SER A 86 -0.03 21.21 -10.92
C SER A 86 -1.30 20.62 -11.52
N ALA A 87 -2.45 21.27 -11.33
CA ALA A 87 -3.72 20.81 -11.90
C ALA A 87 -3.73 20.84 -13.43
N ARG A 88 -3.18 21.89 -14.06
CA ARG A 88 -3.03 21.95 -15.52
C ARG A 88 -2.14 20.82 -16.04
N LEU A 89 -0.95 20.65 -15.46
CA LEU A 89 -0.01 19.61 -15.87
C LEU A 89 -0.58 18.19 -15.67
N LEU A 90 -1.32 17.98 -14.57
CA LEU A 90 -2.02 16.72 -14.35
C LEU A 90 -3.10 16.44 -15.41
N ASN A 91 -3.84 17.46 -15.88
CA ASN A 91 -4.77 17.24 -16.99
C ASN A 91 -4.05 16.85 -18.29
N GLU A 92 -2.93 17.47 -18.60
CA GLU A 92 -2.12 17.07 -19.77
C GLU A 92 -1.63 15.62 -19.64
N ASP A 93 -1.22 15.19 -18.44
CA ASP A 93 -0.83 13.80 -18.19
C ASP A 93 -2.02 12.84 -18.21
N LEU A 94 -3.21 13.26 -17.74
CA LEU A 94 -4.45 12.49 -17.86
C LEU A 94 -4.83 12.26 -19.34
N ASP A 95 -4.64 13.27 -20.20
CA ASP A 95 -4.89 13.16 -21.63
C ASP A 95 -3.90 12.19 -22.29
N ARG A 96 -2.60 12.28 -21.95
CA ARG A 96 -1.57 11.34 -22.43
C ARG A 96 -1.88 9.91 -21.98
N LEU A 97 -2.22 9.72 -20.71
CA LEU A 97 -2.60 8.43 -20.15
C LEU A 97 -3.83 7.86 -20.85
N GLN A 98 -4.82 8.71 -21.13
CA GLN A 98 -6.02 8.31 -21.84
C GLN A 98 -5.70 7.82 -23.26
N ASN A 99 -4.88 8.56 -24.01
CA ASN A 99 -4.46 8.15 -25.35
C ASN A 99 -3.72 6.81 -25.34
N TYR A 100 -2.87 6.57 -24.35
CA TYR A 100 -2.21 5.28 -24.14
C TYR A 100 -3.24 4.17 -23.87
N CYS A 101 -4.18 4.40 -22.96
CA CYS A 101 -5.21 3.43 -22.65
C CYS A 101 -6.10 3.13 -23.86
N ASP A 102 -6.43 4.11 -24.69
CA ASP A 102 -7.20 3.91 -25.92
C ASP A 102 -6.41 3.09 -26.95
N LYS A 103 -5.12 3.39 -27.14
CA LYS A 103 -4.23 2.62 -28.04
C LYS A 103 -4.14 1.14 -27.62
N TRP A 104 -4.03 0.88 -26.32
CA TRP A 104 -3.84 -0.46 -25.76
C TRP A 104 -5.14 -1.12 -25.29
N LYS A 105 -6.30 -0.51 -25.58
CA LYS A 105 -7.64 -0.99 -25.18
C LYS A 105 -7.80 -1.23 -23.66
N LEU A 106 -7.10 -0.45 -22.85
CA LEU A 106 -7.26 -0.42 -21.40
C LEU A 106 -8.38 0.53 -21.01
N LYS A 107 -9.17 0.16 -19.98
CA LYS A 107 -10.25 0.99 -19.46
C LYS A 107 -9.90 1.50 -18.07
N ILE A 108 -9.76 2.82 -17.94
CA ILE A 108 -9.56 3.46 -16.65
C ILE A 108 -10.88 3.46 -15.88
N ASN A 109 -10.83 3.06 -14.61
CA ASN A 109 -12.00 3.12 -13.73
C ASN A 109 -12.17 4.52 -13.16
N SER A 110 -12.92 5.37 -13.87
CA SER A 110 -13.20 6.76 -13.47
C SER A 110 -13.84 6.88 -12.09
N SER A 111 -14.65 5.90 -11.66
CA SER A 111 -15.31 5.92 -10.35
C SER A 111 -14.35 5.69 -9.17
N LYS A 112 -13.25 4.95 -9.40
CA LYS A 112 -12.17 4.73 -8.42
C LYS A 112 -11.06 5.77 -8.53
N THR A 113 -10.98 6.47 -9.65
CA THR A 113 -9.94 7.48 -9.89
C THR A 113 -10.31 8.77 -9.15
N VAL A 114 -9.47 9.16 -8.20
CA VAL A 114 -9.66 10.35 -7.38
C VAL A 114 -8.41 11.21 -7.44
N TYR A 115 -8.55 12.47 -7.03
CA TYR A 115 -7.40 13.34 -6.83
C TYR A 115 -7.38 13.93 -5.42
N SER A 116 -6.19 14.27 -4.96
CA SER A 116 -5.96 14.83 -3.63
C SER A 116 -4.91 15.93 -3.70
N VAL A 117 -4.94 16.84 -2.72
CA VAL A 117 -4.01 17.97 -2.64
C VAL A 117 -3.28 17.91 -1.31
N PHE A 118 -1.99 17.58 -1.36
CA PHE A 118 -1.12 17.54 -0.19
C PHE A 118 -0.46 18.91 0.01
N THR A 119 -0.80 19.58 1.11
CA THR A 119 -0.34 20.95 1.39
C THR A 119 -0.54 21.31 2.84
N ILE A 120 0.35 22.13 3.41
CA ILE A 120 0.17 22.71 4.74
C ILE A 120 -0.87 23.85 4.77
N SER A 121 -1.21 24.46 3.62
CA SER A 121 -2.18 25.57 3.55
C SER A 121 -3.63 25.08 3.55
N HIS A 122 -4.41 25.52 4.54
CA HIS A 122 -5.85 25.21 4.62
C HIS A 122 -6.65 25.81 3.47
N ILE A 123 -6.26 26.99 2.98
CA ILE A 123 -6.95 27.68 1.87
C ILE A 123 -6.78 26.87 0.59
N VAL A 124 -5.55 26.47 0.27
CA VAL A 124 -5.26 25.65 -0.92
C VAL A 124 -5.95 24.29 -0.83
N ALA A 125 -5.93 23.66 0.34
CA ALA A 125 -6.56 22.37 0.55
C ALA A 125 -8.07 22.38 0.36
N LYS A 126 -8.75 23.51 0.58
CA LYS A 126 -10.20 23.66 0.35
C LYS A 126 -10.54 23.92 -1.12
N LYS A 127 -9.64 24.53 -1.90
CA LYS A 127 -9.87 24.82 -3.32
C LYS A 127 -10.10 23.55 -4.13
N ASN A 128 -11.09 23.57 -5.01
CA ASN A 128 -11.35 22.49 -5.96
C ASN A 128 -10.62 22.80 -7.27
N PHE A 129 -10.04 21.77 -7.86
CA PHE A 129 -9.39 21.84 -9.16
C PHE A 129 -10.21 21.03 -10.16
N ARG A 130 -10.31 21.54 -11.39
CA ARG A 130 -10.98 20.82 -12.47
C ARG A 130 -9.97 19.84 -13.07
N LEU A 131 -10.04 18.60 -12.61
CA LEU A 131 -9.35 17.48 -13.23
C LEU A 131 -10.38 16.59 -13.90
N SER A 132 -10.17 16.22 -15.15
CA SER A 132 -11.14 15.45 -15.92
C SER A 132 -10.50 14.30 -16.69
N LEU A 133 -11.23 13.20 -16.79
CA LEU A 133 -10.87 12.04 -17.59
C LEU A 133 -12.04 11.75 -18.52
N ARG A 134 -11.85 11.79 -19.85
CA ARG A 134 -12.95 11.70 -20.84
C ARG A 134 -14.09 12.69 -20.59
N GLY A 135 -13.76 13.91 -20.18
CA GLY A 135 -14.75 14.94 -19.80
C GLY A 135 -15.49 14.66 -18.48
N THR A 136 -15.26 13.52 -17.83
CA THR A 136 -15.79 13.22 -16.50
C THR A 136 -14.89 13.85 -15.44
N SER A 137 -15.42 14.74 -14.62
CA SER A 137 -14.64 15.37 -13.53
C SER A 137 -14.25 14.32 -12.48
N LEU A 138 -12.98 14.28 -12.13
CA LEU A 138 -12.47 13.45 -11.04
C LEU A 138 -12.97 13.99 -9.71
N LYS A 139 -13.29 13.06 -8.79
CA LYS A 139 -13.69 13.40 -7.43
C LYS A 139 -12.46 13.79 -6.62
N LYS A 140 -12.58 14.87 -5.87
CA LYS A 140 -11.60 15.23 -4.85
C LYS A 140 -11.78 14.39 -3.60
N GLU A 141 -10.73 13.71 -3.17
CA GLU A 141 -10.69 12.97 -1.92
C GLU A 141 -9.67 13.58 -0.97
N ALA A 142 -10.07 13.88 0.27
CA ALA A 142 -9.19 14.52 1.23
C ALA A 142 -8.17 13.55 1.87
N ILE A 143 -8.55 12.27 1.97
CA ILE A 143 -7.77 11.20 2.60
C ILE A 143 -7.83 9.97 1.70
N PRO A 144 -7.16 9.99 0.53
CA PRO A 144 -7.14 8.85 -0.38
C PRO A 144 -6.47 7.65 0.29
N THR A 145 -6.89 6.45 -0.11
CA THR A 145 -6.24 5.20 0.28
C THR A 145 -5.36 4.70 -0.85
N TYR A 146 -4.06 4.51 -0.59
CA TYR A 146 -3.10 3.97 -1.55
C TYR A 146 -2.32 2.82 -0.91
N LEU A 147 -2.34 1.63 -1.53
CA LEU A 147 -1.67 0.42 -1.03
C LEU A 147 -1.96 0.07 0.46
N GLY A 148 -3.18 0.39 0.91
CA GLY A 148 -3.62 0.19 2.30
C GLY A 148 -3.23 1.30 3.29
N LEU A 149 -2.60 2.39 2.82
CA LEU A 149 -2.28 3.59 3.59
C LEU A 149 -3.31 4.69 3.33
N LYS A 150 -3.78 5.32 4.41
CA LYS A 150 -4.61 6.52 4.33
C LYS A 150 -3.70 7.74 4.36
N LEU A 151 -3.66 8.51 3.28
CA LEU A 151 -2.78 9.66 3.16
C LEU A 151 -3.53 10.93 3.56
N ASP A 152 -3.25 11.45 4.75
CA ASP A 152 -3.80 12.75 5.15
C ASP A 152 -3.08 13.90 4.42
N ARG A 153 -3.74 15.04 4.35
CA ARG A 153 -3.27 16.27 3.70
C ARG A 153 -1.82 16.65 4.03
N GLN A 154 -1.36 16.43 5.27
CA GLN A 154 -0.01 16.81 5.72
C GLN A 154 0.96 15.62 5.71
N LEU A 155 0.50 14.44 5.28
CA LEU A 155 1.24 13.19 5.32
C LEU A 155 1.75 12.84 6.73
N ALA A 156 0.97 13.19 7.76
CA ALA A 156 1.29 12.95 9.17
C ALA A 156 0.83 11.57 9.69
N LEU A 157 0.13 10.80 8.86
CA LEU A 157 -0.47 9.48 9.11
C LEU A 157 -1.45 9.43 10.30
N LYS A 158 -2.02 10.57 10.70
CA LYS A 158 -2.92 10.64 11.85
C LYS A 158 -4.14 9.73 11.69
N GLU A 159 -4.88 9.93 10.60
CA GLU A 159 -6.10 9.18 10.30
C GLU A 159 -5.81 7.70 10.05
N HIS A 160 -4.68 7.40 9.39
CA HIS A 160 -4.22 6.04 9.19
C HIS A 160 -3.97 5.32 10.52
N ILE A 161 -3.24 5.94 11.45
CA ILE A 161 -2.92 5.34 12.75
C ILE A 161 -4.17 5.15 13.60
N GLN A 162 -5.11 6.08 13.57
CA GLN A 162 -6.38 5.94 14.31
C GLN A 162 -7.21 4.77 13.78
N ASP A 163 -7.33 4.65 12.45
CA ASP A 163 -7.98 3.53 11.79
C ASP A 163 -7.28 2.19 12.11
N LEU A 164 -5.95 2.17 12.01
CA LEU A 164 -5.12 1.01 12.30
C LEU A 164 -5.27 0.56 13.76
N ARG A 165 -5.26 1.51 14.71
CA ARG A 165 -5.55 1.27 16.13
C ARG A 165 -6.94 0.65 16.31
N GLY A 166 -7.95 1.18 15.64
CA GLY A 166 -9.32 0.65 15.69
C GLY A 166 -9.39 -0.81 15.23
N ARG A 167 -8.77 -1.13 14.09
CA ARG A 167 -8.68 -2.50 13.57
C ARG A 167 -7.86 -3.42 14.49
N ALA A 168 -6.71 -2.95 14.97
CA ALA A 168 -5.85 -3.70 15.88
C ALA A 168 -6.55 -4.01 17.21
N ASN A 169 -7.29 -3.06 17.78
CA ASN A 169 -8.08 -3.27 18.99
C ASN A 169 -9.18 -4.31 18.76
N LYS A 170 -9.91 -4.26 17.63
CA LYS A 170 -10.92 -5.28 17.31
C LYS A 170 -10.31 -6.68 17.29
N ARG A 171 -9.15 -6.84 16.63
CA ARG A 171 -8.42 -8.11 16.62
C ARG A 171 -7.92 -8.50 18.01
N LEU A 172 -7.40 -7.54 18.78
CA LEU A 172 -6.90 -7.78 20.12
C LEU A 172 -8.00 -8.25 21.07
N GLN A 173 -9.22 -7.71 20.97
CA GLN A 173 -10.34 -8.17 21.80
C GLN A 173 -10.71 -9.63 21.51
N LEU A 174 -10.54 -10.11 20.28
CA LEU A 174 -10.73 -11.53 19.96
C LEU A 174 -9.65 -12.39 20.61
N VAL A 175 -8.38 -11.99 20.52
CA VAL A 175 -7.27 -12.68 21.20
C VAL A 175 -7.48 -12.69 22.71
N LYS A 176 -7.93 -11.57 23.28
CA LYS A 176 -8.20 -11.43 24.71
C LYS A 176 -9.31 -12.37 25.21
N ARG A 177 -10.32 -12.66 24.39
CA ARG A 177 -11.37 -13.64 24.74
C ARG A 177 -10.82 -15.05 24.92
N LEU A 178 -9.73 -15.38 24.23
CA LEU A 178 -9.03 -16.67 24.35
C LEU A 178 -8.08 -16.71 25.54
N ALA A 179 -7.77 -15.55 26.15
CA ALA A 179 -6.86 -15.42 27.29
C ALA A 179 -7.62 -15.51 28.63
N SER A 180 -8.55 -16.46 28.75
CA SER A 180 -9.29 -16.69 30.01
C SER A 180 -8.43 -17.45 31.02
N THR A 181 -8.70 -17.29 32.32
CA THR A 181 -7.90 -17.92 33.39
C THR A 181 -8.27 -19.38 33.63
N SER A 182 -9.47 -19.82 33.26
CA SER A 182 -9.98 -21.17 33.55
C SER A 182 -9.94 -22.14 32.36
N TRP A 183 -10.07 -21.63 31.13
CA TRP A 183 -10.08 -22.44 29.90
C TRP A 183 -9.18 -21.86 28.79
N GLY A 184 -8.43 -20.81 29.09
CA GLY A 184 -7.73 -20.03 28.08
C GLY A 184 -6.52 -20.74 27.47
N ALA A 185 -6.09 -20.20 26.33
CA ALA A 185 -4.90 -20.67 25.64
C ALA A 185 -3.64 -20.38 26.47
N ASP A 186 -2.62 -21.20 26.28
CA ASP A 186 -1.33 -21.00 26.91
C ASP A 186 -0.65 -19.71 26.39
N LYS A 187 0.29 -19.21 27.20
CA LYS A 187 1.04 -17.99 26.90
C LYS A 187 1.73 -18.02 25.53
N ASN A 188 2.28 -19.16 25.11
CA ASN A 188 2.99 -19.25 23.83
C ASN A 188 2.00 -19.15 22.66
N THR A 189 0.86 -19.84 22.75
CA THR A 189 -0.22 -19.73 21.76
C THR A 189 -0.77 -18.31 21.68
N LEU A 190 -1.06 -17.67 22.82
CA LEU A 190 -1.54 -16.29 22.83
C LEU A 190 -0.51 -15.31 22.24
N ARG A 191 0.77 -15.52 22.56
CA ARG A 191 1.87 -14.75 21.96
C ARG A 191 1.92 -14.94 20.45
N GLN A 192 1.89 -16.17 19.96
CA GLN A 192 1.91 -16.45 18.52
C GLN A 192 0.70 -15.83 17.82
N LEU A 193 -0.49 -15.95 18.40
CA LEU A 193 -1.71 -15.35 17.86
C LEU A 193 -1.62 -13.83 17.83
N TYR A 194 -1.13 -13.20 18.90
CA TYR A 194 -0.89 -11.76 18.91
C TYR A 194 0.07 -11.34 17.79
N ILE A 195 1.22 -12.02 17.67
CA ILE A 195 2.24 -11.71 16.66
C ILE A 195 1.68 -11.87 15.24
N GLY A 196 1.07 -13.01 14.95
CA GLY A 196 0.60 -13.38 13.62
C GLY A 196 -0.67 -12.65 13.18
N TYR A 197 -1.55 -12.27 14.11
CA TYR A 197 -2.86 -11.69 13.78
C TYR A 197 -2.98 -10.20 14.08
N VAL A 198 -2.47 -9.73 15.22
CA VAL A 198 -2.61 -8.33 15.65
C VAL A 198 -1.38 -7.52 15.26
N ARG A 199 -0.19 -8.00 15.62
CA ARG A 199 1.06 -7.27 15.38
C ARG A 199 1.39 -7.20 13.90
N SER A 200 1.21 -8.29 13.15
CA SER A 200 1.36 -8.30 11.68
C SER A 200 0.56 -7.19 10.98
N LEU A 201 -0.67 -6.93 11.43
CA LEU A 201 -1.49 -5.82 10.93
C LEU A 201 -0.85 -4.46 11.22
N MET A 202 -0.39 -4.26 12.46
CA MET A 202 0.27 -3.01 12.85
C MET A 202 1.63 -2.84 12.15
N GLU A 203 2.31 -3.93 11.79
CA GLU A 203 3.65 -3.90 11.22
C GLU A 203 3.70 -3.71 9.71
N TYR A 204 2.58 -3.90 9.00
CA TYR A 204 2.51 -3.82 7.54
C TYR A 204 3.19 -2.58 6.95
N ASN A 205 3.07 -1.41 7.62
CA ASN A 205 3.72 -0.15 7.22
C ASN A 205 4.58 0.46 8.34
N ILE A 206 5.27 -0.36 9.12
CA ILE A 206 5.93 0.08 10.35
C ILE A 206 6.97 1.19 10.14
N ALA A 207 7.76 1.14 9.06
CA ALA A 207 8.78 2.16 8.79
C ALA A 207 8.17 3.56 8.58
N LEU A 208 7.01 3.63 7.92
CA LEU A 208 6.31 4.89 7.67
C LEU A 208 5.73 5.49 8.94
N GLN A 209 5.42 4.68 9.96
CA GLN A 209 4.90 5.20 11.23
C GLN A 209 5.88 6.17 11.91
N SER A 210 7.18 6.10 11.60
CA SER A 210 8.20 6.97 12.17
C SER A 210 7.99 8.45 11.84
N ILE A 211 7.29 8.77 10.74
CA ILE A 211 6.97 10.16 10.36
C ILE A 211 5.85 10.78 11.22
N SER A 212 5.07 9.94 11.89
CA SER A 212 3.95 10.38 12.72
C SER A 212 4.41 10.94 14.08
N SER A 213 3.56 11.76 14.70
CA SER A 213 3.85 12.35 16.01
C SER A 213 3.99 11.29 17.10
N LYS A 214 4.73 11.60 18.17
CA LYS A 214 4.91 10.69 19.31
C LYS A 214 3.57 10.25 19.90
N THR A 215 2.64 11.18 20.09
CA THR A 215 1.28 10.90 20.57
C THR A 215 0.53 9.88 19.72
N ASN A 216 0.70 9.93 18.38
CA ASN A 216 0.07 8.97 17.48
C ASN A 216 0.77 7.60 17.56
N LYS A 217 2.11 7.55 17.60
CA LYS A 217 2.87 6.30 17.79
C LYS A 217 2.46 5.60 19.10
N ASP A 218 2.31 6.37 20.17
CA ASP A 218 1.90 5.88 21.49
C ASP A 218 0.49 5.26 21.49
N LEU A 219 -0.37 5.56 20.51
CA LEU A 219 -1.67 4.91 20.38
C LEU A 219 -1.53 3.43 20.03
N LEU A 220 -0.57 3.08 19.16
CA LEU A 220 -0.29 1.70 18.78
C LEU A 220 0.54 1.00 19.86
N ASP A 221 1.47 1.72 20.51
CA ASP A 221 2.24 1.18 21.62
C ASP A 221 1.31 0.74 22.76
N ARG A 222 0.27 1.51 23.06
CA ARG A 222 -0.78 1.12 24.02
C ARG A 222 -1.52 -0.17 23.64
N VAL A 223 -1.70 -0.47 22.36
CA VAL A 223 -2.30 -1.75 21.91
C VAL A 223 -1.36 -2.90 22.24
N GLN A 224 -0.05 -2.74 21.99
CA GLN A 224 0.95 -3.74 22.39
C GLN A 224 1.02 -3.88 23.91
N SER A 225 1.03 -2.77 24.67
CA SER A 225 1.01 -2.81 26.13
C SER A 225 -0.18 -3.63 26.63
N GLN A 226 -1.39 -3.39 26.13
CA GLN A 226 -2.55 -4.18 26.51
C GLN A 226 -2.37 -5.68 26.22
N ALA A 227 -1.78 -6.01 25.05
CA ALA A 227 -1.51 -7.39 24.66
C ALA A 227 -0.55 -8.08 25.65
N VAL A 228 0.63 -7.50 25.87
CA VAL A 228 1.66 -8.12 26.70
C VAL A 228 1.20 -8.36 28.13
N HIS A 229 0.35 -7.48 28.67
CA HIS A 229 -0.17 -7.63 30.03
C HIS A 229 -1.07 -8.85 30.19
N PHE A 230 -2.06 -9.05 29.30
CA PHE A 230 -2.92 -10.23 29.45
C PHE A 230 -2.21 -11.51 29.03
N ILE A 231 -1.27 -11.45 28.08
CA ILE A 231 -0.46 -12.62 27.69
C ILE A 231 0.46 -13.04 28.84
N SER A 232 1.01 -12.07 29.59
CA SER A 232 1.85 -12.37 30.75
C SER A 232 1.08 -12.76 32.00
N GLY A 233 -0.25 -12.58 32.02
CA GLY A 233 -1.06 -12.64 33.25
C GLY A 233 -0.78 -11.49 34.23
N GLY A 234 -0.10 -10.43 33.77
CA GLY A 234 0.32 -9.31 34.60
C GLY A 234 -0.84 -8.38 34.97
N MET A 235 -0.83 -7.88 36.20
CA MET A 235 -1.76 -6.83 36.63
C MET A 235 -1.50 -5.54 35.84
N ARG A 236 -2.51 -4.67 35.71
CA ARG A 236 -2.40 -3.40 34.94
C ARG A 236 -1.28 -2.46 35.42
N CYS A 237 -0.85 -2.59 36.68
CA CYS A 237 0.20 -1.77 37.27
C CYS A 237 1.62 -2.33 37.00
N THR A 238 1.73 -3.51 36.39
CA THR A 238 3.02 -4.13 36.08
C THR A 238 3.75 -3.28 35.04
N PRO A 239 5.05 -2.99 35.20
CA PRO A 239 5.80 -2.27 34.17
C PRO A 239 5.73 -2.98 32.82
N THR A 240 5.36 -2.24 31.75
CA THR A 240 5.20 -2.82 30.40
C THR A 240 6.48 -3.51 29.93
N ALA A 241 7.65 -2.94 30.20
CA ALA A 241 8.95 -3.52 29.84
C ALA A 241 9.17 -4.90 30.48
N ALA A 242 8.72 -5.11 31.73
CA ALA A 242 8.81 -6.41 32.38
C ALA A 242 7.89 -7.44 31.71
N CYS A 243 6.66 -7.04 31.33
CA CYS A 243 5.74 -7.87 30.57
C CYS A 243 6.29 -8.22 29.18
N GLU A 244 6.93 -7.27 28.50
CA GLU A 244 7.59 -7.47 27.19
C GLU A 244 8.73 -8.49 27.28
N ILE A 245 9.60 -8.37 28.29
CA ILE A 245 10.68 -9.33 28.56
C ILE A 245 10.08 -10.71 28.87
N HIS A 246 9.11 -10.79 29.78
CA HIS A 246 8.50 -12.06 30.17
C HIS A 246 7.80 -12.75 28.99
N THR A 247 7.13 -11.99 28.13
CA THR A 247 6.43 -12.53 26.94
C THR A 247 7.34 -12.69 25.73
N ASN A 248 8.61 -12.28 25.81
CA ASN A 248 9.53 -12.25 24.68
C ASN A 248 8.90 -11.52 23.46
N ILE A 249 8.29 -10.37 23.70
CA ILE A 249 7.71 -9.48 22.69
C ILE A 249 8.52 -8.20 22.69
N GLU A 250 9.20 -7.94 21.58
CA GLU A 250 10.03 -6.73 21.42
C GLU A 250 9.16 -5.44 21.42
N PRO A 251 9.62 -4.36 22.07
CA PRO A 251 8.97 -3.06 22.02
C PRO A 251 8.73 -2.56 20.61
N LEU A 252 7.51 -2.08 20.33
CA LEU A 252 7.12 -1.61 19.00
C LEU A 252 7.94 -0.38 18.55
N GLY A 253 8.44 0.43 19.49
CA GLY A 253 9.37 1.53 19.23
C GLY A 253 10.66 1.06 18.56
N LEU A 254 11.35 0.08 19.16
CA LEU A 254 12.59 -0.48 18.62
C LEU A 254 12.37 -1.10 17.23
N ARG A 255 11.22 -1.74 17.03
CA ARG A 255 10.86 -2.33 15.73
C ARG A 255 10.65 -1.27 14.64
N ARG A 256 10.13 -0.08 14.99
CA ARG A 256 10.04 1.05 14.05
C ARG A 256 11.42 1.54 13.67
N ASP A 257 12.31 1.71 14.64
CA ASP A 257 13.67 2.19 14.40
C ASP A 257 14.44 1.18 13.54
N ALA A 258 14.37 -0.11 13.87
CA ALA A 258 14.97 -1.18 13.09
C ALA A 258 14.42 -1.23 11.65
N ALA A 259 13.10 -1.06 11.46
CA ALA A 259 12.50 -1.05 10.13
C ALA A 259 12.94 0.14 9.29
N VAL A 260 13.08 1.33 9.89
CA VAL A 260 13.62 2.52 9.21
C VAL A 260 15.07 2.29 8.81
N MET A 261 15.91 1.78 9.72
CA MET A 261 17.31 1.47 9.42
C MET A 261 17.44 0.46 8.28
N ASN A 262 16.66 -0.62 8.33
CA ASN A 262 16.63 -1.62 7.26
C ASN A 262 16.19 -1.02 5.91
N MET A 263 15.21 -0.11 5.90
CA MET A 263 14.77 0.58 4.69
C MET A 263 15.88 1.47 4.12
N VAL A 264 16.55 2.24 4.98
CA VAL A 264 17.68 3.10 4.60
C VAL A 264 18.82 2.27 3.99
N GLU A 265 19.21 1.18 4.65
CA GLU A 265 20.27 0.31 4.14
C GLU A 265 19.90 -0.37 2.81
N ARG A 266 18.64 -0.79 2.64
CA ARG A 266 18.15 -1.32 1.36
C ARG A 266 18.29 -0.30 0.24
N TYR A 267 17.88 0.94 0.47
CA TYR A 267 17.95 2.00 -0.53
C TYR A 267 19.39 2.42 -0.82
N LYS A 268 20.30 2.36 0.15
CA LYS A 268 21.75 2.53 -0.09
C LYS A 268 22.30 1.43 -0.99
N ARG A 269 21.81 0.20 -0.93
CA ARG A 269 22.35 -0.88 -1.78
C ARG A 269 21.96 -0.76 -3.26
N ASN A 270 21.01 0.10 -3.59
CA ASN A 270 20.63 0.35 -4.98
C ASN A 270 21.72 1.14 -5.72
N ASP A 271 21.69 1.04 -7.06
CA ASP A 271 22.58 1.81 -7.94
C ASP A 271 22.45 3.32 -7.72
N LYS A 272 23.54 4.05 -7.96
CA LYS A 272 23.59 5.52 -7.79
C LYS A 272 22.57 6.27 -8.66
N SER A 273 22.17 5.69 -9.79
CA SER A 273 21.12 6.22 -10.67
C SER A 273 19.70 6.01 -10.14
N HIS A 274 19.51 5.10 -9.18
CA HIS A 274 18.18 4.74 -8.69
C HIS A 274 17.58 5.88 -7.85
N PRO A 275 16.30 6.28 -8.05
CA PRO A 275 15.66 7.37 -7.31
C PRO A 275 15.74 7.23 -5.79
N ASN A 276 15.44 6.05 -5.25
CA ASN A 276 15.57 5.76 -3.82
C ASN A 276 16.98 5.92 -3.26
N ARG A 277 18.03 5.64 -4.05
CA ARG A 277 19.42 5.86 -3.62
C ARG A 277 19.72 7.36 -3.56
N GLN A 278 19.30 8.10 -4.60
CA GLN A 278 19.45 9.56 -4.65
C GLN A 278 18.73 10.25 -3.49
N LEU A 279 17.55 9.77 -3.09
CA LEU A 279 16.81 10.31 -1.93
C LEU A 279 17.63 10.24 -0.64
N ILE A 280 18.41 9.19 -0.43
CA ILE A 280 19.28 9.05 0.74
C ILE A 280 20.51 9.93 0.62
N ASP A 281 21.18 9.89 -0.52
CA ASP A 281 22.43 10.61 -0.73
C ASP A 281 22.23 12.14 -0.67
N THR A 282 21.05 12.61 -1.08
CA THR A 282 20.67 14.04 -1.06
C THR A 282 19.97 14.47 0.22
N TRP A 283 19.64 13.52 1.11
CA TRP A 283 18.92 13.83 2.33
C TRP A 283 19.76 14.74 3.22
N LYS A 284 19.15 15.84 3.68
CA LYS A 284 19.74 16.75 4.65
C LYS A 284 18.82 16.83 5.87
N PRO A 285 19.37 16.76 7.10
CA PRO A 285 18.57 16.99 8.29
C PRO A 285 17.99 18.41 8.23
N ASN A 286 16.68 18.51 8.47
CA ASN A 286 16.03 19.81 8.60
C ASN A 286 16.56 20.48 9.87
N LYS A 287 17.37 21.54 9.72
CA LYS A 287 17.99 22.27 10.85
C LYS A 287 16.99 22.99 11.77
N ASN A 288 15.69 22.98 11.46
CA ASN A 288 14.65 23.75 12.14
C ASN A 288 13.53 22.88 12.75
N ARG A 289 13.84 21.70 13.28
CA ARG A 289 12.89 20.91 14.09
C ARG A 289 13.50 20.53 15.42
#